data_AF-A0A1X0IR74-F1
#
_entry.id   AF-A0A1X0IR74-F1
#
_cell.length_a   1.000
_cell.length_b   1.000
_cell.length_c   1.000
_cell.angle_alpha   90.00
_cell.angle_beta   90.00
_cell.angle_gamma   90.00
#
_symmetry.space_group_name_H-M   'P 1'
#
loop_
_entity.id
_entity.type
_entity.pdbx_description
1 polymer ?
#
loop_
_entity_poly.entity_id
_entity_poly.type
_entity_poly.pdbx_seq_one_letter_code
_entity_poly.pdbx_strand_id
1 'polypeptide(L)'
;MQNPFAGEGKAEIVRRLPDDVSSDTVDDYIEDVWARAVGVVPVIAEDEFPPANKPEKAAAIKAILRAIILRWHEAQSGAATGKTQTAGPYAQAVQLDNRPKRGYTLMPSEIVDLQRACKTKGAMFTVSTTPETSGPPQHFGNGPHERTSAVPDRPITFDNPDMEVHLNAWTTT
;
A
#
# COMPACT_ATOMS: atom_id res chain seq x y z
N MET A 1 0.60 -12.35 2.78
CA MET A 1 1.36 -12.64 4.01
C MET A 1 0.38 -12.94 5.14
N GLN A 2 0.63 -14.00 5.92
CA GLN A 2 -0.16 -14.29 7.12
C GLN A 2 0.10 -13.26 8.23
N ASN A 3 -0.88 -13.00 9.10
CA ASN A 3 -0.74 -12.07 10.23
C ASN A 3 0.56 -12.38 11.04
N PRO A 4 1.53 -11.45 11.12
CA PRO A 4 2.84 -11.68 11.74
C PRO A 4 2.80 -11.83 13.27
N PHE A 5 1.65 -11.57 13.89
CA PHE A 5 1.45 -11.69 15.34
C PHE A 5 0.54 -12.84 15.75
N ALA A 6 0.01 -13.61 14.78
CA ALA A 6 -0.71 -14.84 15.10
C ALA A 6 0.26 -15.90 15.67
N GLY A 7 -0.18 -16.67 16.67
CA GLY A 7 0.61 -17.75 17.26
C GLY A 7 1.85 -17.25 18.03
N GLU A 8 3.04 -17.75 17.67
CA GLU A 8 4.30 -17.39 18.33
C GLU A 8 4.62 -15.89 18.30
N GLY A 9 4.15 -15.18 17.27
CA GLY A 9 4.33 -13.74 17.13
C GLY A 9 3.67 -12.92 18.25
N LYS A 10 2.67 -13.47 18.94
CA LYS A 10 1.98 -12.84 20.08
C LYS A 10 2.95 -12.54 21.22
N ALA A 11 3.92 -13.41 21.46
CA ALA A 11 4.90 -13.26 22.55
C ALA A 11 5.73 -11.97 22.41
N GLU A 12 5.96 -11.49 21.17
CA GLU A 12 6.67 -10.23 20.95
C GLU A 12 5.88 -8.99 21.40
N ILE A 13 4.55 -9.06 21.35
CA ILE A 13 3.66 -8.00 21.81
C ILE A 13 3.54 -8.06 23.32
N VAL A 14 3.28 -9.25 23.88
CA VAL A 14 3.16 -9.47 25.33
C VAL A 14 4.40 -8.97 26.07
N ARG A 15 5.61 -9.28 25.56
CA ARG A 15 6.88 -8.80 26.16
C ARG A 15 6.99 -7.28 26.30
N ARG A 16 6.26 -6.52 25.47
CA ARG A 16 6.35 -5.05 25.40
C ARG A 16 5.20 -4.35 26.13
N LEU A 17 4.14 -5.08 26.42
CA LEU A 17 3.02 -4.57 27.19
C LEU A 17 3.28 -4.79 28.68
N PRO A 18 2.63 -3.99 29.54
CA PRO A 18 2.58 -4.24 30.98
C PRO A 18 2.06 -5.66 31.30
N ASP A 19 2.57 -6.27 32.37
CA ASP A 19 2.25 -7.65 32.77
C ASP A 19 0.78 -7.84 33.23
N ASP A 20 0.03 -6.76 33.45
CA ASP A 20 -1.37 -6.76 33.86
C ASP A 20 -2.37 -6.83 32.68
N VAL A 21 -1.88 -6.85 31.44
CA VAL A 21 -2.74 -6.98 30.25
C VAL A 21 -3.15 -8.44 30.05
N SER A 22 -4.46 -8.68 29.99
CA SER A 22 -4.99 -10.03 29.73
C SER A 22 -4.59 -10.54 28.34
N SER A 23 -4.39 -11.86 28.22
CA SER A 23 -4.05 -12.49 26.94
C SER A 23 -5.09 -12.24 25.86
N ASP A 24 -6.35 -12.15 26.26
CA ASP A 24 -7.51 -12.02 25.38
C ASP A 24 -7.55 -10.61 24.79
N THR A 25 -7.25 -9.60 25.62
CA THR A 25 -7.11 -8.20 25.15
C THR A 25 -5.97 -8.05 24.13
N VAL A 26 -4.88 -8.81 24.28
CA VAL A 26 -3.79 -8.80 23.30
C VAL A 26 -4.25 -9.40 21.97
N ASP A 27 -5.05 -10.47 22.00
CA ASP A 27 -5.61 -11.06 20.78
C ASP A 27 -6.56 -10.11 20.08
N ASP A 28 -7.44 -9.43 20.83
CA ASP A 28 -8.34 -8.41 20.31
C ASP A 28 -7.56 -7.31 19.57
N TYR A 29 -6.46 -6.82 20.15
CA TYR A 29 -5.59 -5.84 19.50
C TYR A 29 -4.98 -6.36 18.20
N ILE A 30 -4.49 -7.60 18.19
CA ILE A 30 -3.85 -8.19 17.03
C ILE A 30 -4.87 -8.39 15.89
N GLU A 31 -6.07 -8.85 16.22
CA GLU A 31 -7.15 -9.05 15.25
C GLU A 31 -7.63 -7.72 14.66
N ASP A 32 -7.92 -6.73 15.51
CA ASP A 32 -8.39 -5.41 15.08
C ASP A 32 -7.36 -4.66 14.24
N VAL A 33 -6.09 -4.67 14.65
CA VAL A 33 -5.01 -4.03 13.89
C VAL A 33 -4.84 -4.68 12.53
N TRP A 34 -4.88 -6.01 12.47
CA TRP A 34 -4.76 -6.75 11.22
C TRP A 34 -5.93 -6.45 10.28
N ALA A 35 -7.17 -6.53 10.78
CA ALA A 35 -8.37 -6.25 10.00
C ALA A 35 -8.33 -4.83 9.39
N ARG A 36 -7.88 -3.84 10.17
CA ARG A 36 -7.76 -2.46 9.67
C ARG A 36 -6.60 -2.28 8.70
N ALA A 37 -5.48 -2.94 8.92
CA ALA A 37 -4.35 -2.89 8.00
C ALA A 37 -4.72 -3.46 6.62
N VAL A 38 -5.43 -4.59 6.58
CA VAL A 38 -5.93 -5.21 5.34
C VAL A 38 -6.95 -4.29 4.64
N GLY A 39 -7.80 -3.60 5.39
CA GLY A 39 -8.74 -2.63 4.82
C GLY A 39 -8.08 -1.42 4.15
N VAL A 40 -6.91 -0.98 4.62
CA VAL A 40 -6.17 0.14 4.02
C VAL A 40 -5.25 -0.33 2.89
N VAL A 41 -4.60 -1.48 3.09
CA VAL A 41 -3.57 -1.98 2.19
C VAL A 41 -3.76 -3.49 1.97
N PRO A 42 -4.67 -3.89 1.07
CA PRO A 42 -5.06 -5.30 0.90
C PRO A 42 -3.92 -6.19 0.39
N VAL A 43 -2.95 -5.63 -0.32
CA VAL A 43 -1.79 -6.36 -0.88
C VAL A 43 -0.97 -7.10 0.19
N ILE A 44 -1.07 -6.71 1.47
CA ILE A 44 -0.35 -7.39 2.54
C ILE A 44 -0.93 -8.78 2.84
N ALA A 45 -2.21 -9.00 2.53
CA ALA A 45 -2.87 -10.29 2.72
C ALA A 45 -2.52 -11.30 1.60
N GLU A 46 -2.10 -10.82 0.44
CA GLU A 46 -1.77 -11.66 -0.73
C GLU A 46 -0.52 -12.51 -0.51
N ASP A 47 -0.50 -13.73 -1.04
CA ASP A 47 0.62 -14.68 -0.89
C ASP A 47 1.91 -14.20 -1.56
N GLU A 48 1.79 -13.32 -2.56
CA GLU A 48 2.94 -12.73 -3.27
C GLU A 48 3.68 -11.67 -2.44
N PHE A 49 3.08 -11.20 -1.33
CA PHE A 49 3.69 -10.25 -0.43
C PHE A 49 4.40 -10.95 0.75
N PRO A 50 5.64 -10.57 1.11
CA PRO A 50 6.50 -9.57 0.46
C PRO A 50 7.09 -10.08 -0.86
N PRO A 51 7.29 -9.21 -1.87
CA PRO A 51 7.90 -9.63 -3.13
C PRO A 51 9.31 -10.16 -2.89
N ALA A 52 9.70 -11.22 -3.60
CA ALA A 52 10.98 -11.93 -3.41
C ALA A 52 12.21 -11.00 -3.45
N ASN A 53 12.13 -9.92 -4.23
CA ASN A 53 13.19 -8.93 -4.37
C ASN A 53 13.31 -7.96 -3.18
N LYS A 54 12.36 -7.95 -2.23
CA LYS A 54 12.27 -6.99 -1.11
C LYS A 54 11.68 -7.61 0.17
N PRO A 55 12.37 -8.57 0.81
CA PRO A 55 11.90 -9.19 2.06
C PRO A 55 11.78 -8.19 3.23
N GLU A 56 12.51 -7.08 3.20
CA GLU A 56 12.51 -6.04 4.24
C GLU A 56 11.13 -5.39 4.45
N LYS A 57 10.25 -5.46 3.44
CA LYS A 57 8.91 -4.88 3.52
C LYS A 57 8.04 -5.57 4.58
N ALA A 58 8.16 -6.89 4.75
CA ALA A 58 7.42 -7.61 5.78
C ALA A 58 7.86 -7.19 7.20
N ALA A 59 9.16 -6.98 7.40
CA ALA A 59 9.70 -6.49 8.67
C ALA A 59 9.24 -5.05 8.97
N ALA A 60 9.21 -4.18 7.94
CA ALA A 60 8.72 -2.81 8.09
C ALA A 60 7.23 -2.78 8.49
N ILE A 61 6.39 -3.59 7.85
CA ILE A 61 4.97 -3.68 8.21
C ILE A 61 4.79 -4.23 9.62
N LYS A 62 5.52 -5.29 10.00
CA LYS A 62 5.51 -5.80 11.37
C LYS A 62 5.86 -4.72 12.39
N ALA A 63 6.85 -3.87 12.10
CA ALA A 63 7.22 -2.76 12.99
C ALA A 63 6.11 -1.70 13.11
N ILE A 64 5.47 -1.33 12.00
CA ILE A 64 4.36 -0.37 11.99
C ILE A 64 3.17 -0.90 12.79
N LEU A 65 2.73 -2.14 12.53
CA LEU A 65 1.62 -2.77 13.23
C LEU A 65 1.87 -2.87 14.74
N ARG A 66 3.12 -3.17 15.15
CA ARG A 66 3.50 -3.15 16.56
C ARG A 66 3.36 -1.77 17.20
N ALA A 67 3.83 -0.72 16.53
CA ALA A 67 3.72 0.63 17.04
C ALA A 67 2.24 1.05 17.23
N ILE A 68 1.37 0.63 16.30
CA ILE A 68 -0.08 0.85 16.39
C ILE A 68 -0.65 0.17 17.65
N ILE A 69 -0.34 -1.11 17.88
CA ILE A 69 -0.84 -1.87 19.04
C ILE A 69 -0.41 -1.19 20.36
N LEU A 70 0.87 -0.83 20.49
CA LEU A 70 1.38 -0.19 21.70
C LEU A 70 0.71 1.16 21.95
N ARG A 71 0.52 1.97 20.90
CA ARG A 71 -0.20 3.24 20.99
C ARG A 71 -1.66 3.04 21.40
N TRP A 72 -2.34 2.02 20.86
CA TRP A 72 -3.74 1.74 21.20
C TRP A 72 -3.87 1.38 22.67
N HIS A 73 -2.94 0.58 23.18
CA HIS A 73 -2.88 0.25 24.59
C HIS A 73 -2.62 1.49 25.47
N GLU A 74 -1.65 2.34 25.12
CA GLU A 74 -1.37 3.59 25.84
C GLU A 74 -2.57 4.55 25.82
N ALA A 75 -3.28 4.64 24.69
CA ALA A 75 -4.46 5.47 24.55
C ALA A 75 -5.64 4.98 25.40
N GLN A 76 -5.76 3.68 25.61
CA GLN A 76 -6.80 3.06 26.42
C GLN A 76 -6.50 3.13 27.92
N SER A 77 -5.21 3.05 28.29
CA SER A 77 -4.74 3.06 29.68
C SER A 77 -4.90 4.41 30.39
N GLY A 78 -5.57 5.38 29.76
CA GLY A 78 -5.98 6.64 30.41
C GLY A 78 -4.82 7.54 30.85
N ALA A 79 -3.66 7.45 30.19
CA ALA A 79 -2.44 8.15 30.60
C ALA A 79 -2.67 9.67 30.74
N ALA A 80 -2.78 10.10 32.01
CA ALA A 80 -2.79 11.45 32.55
C ALA A 80 -3.52 12.52 31.71
N THR A 81 -4.82 12.66 31.94
CA THR A 81 -5.72 13.69 31.36
C THR A 81 -5.44 15.13 31.83
N GLY A 82 -4.39 15.33 32.62
CA GLY A 82 -3.85 16.64 32.93
C GLY A 82 -3.00 16.65 34.19
N LYS A 83 -1.98 17.51 34.23
CA LYS A 83 -1.22 17.81 35.46
C LYS A 83 -1.45 19.27 35.81
N THR A 84 -2.12 19.50 36.94
CA THR A 84 -2.20 20.81 37.59
C THR A 84 -1.07 20.91 38.59
N GLN A 85 -0.15 21.84 38.36
CA GLN A 85 0.88 22.21 39.33
C GLN A 85 0.53 23.59 39.89
N THR A 86 0.39 23.70 41.21
CA THR A 86 0.13 24.96 41.89
C THR A 86 1.31 25.27 42.81
N ALA A 87 1.94 26.42 42.58
CA ALA A 87 3.01 26.94 43.40
C ALA A 87 2.63 28.37 43.84
N GLY A 88 1.97 28.48 45.00
CA GLY A 88 1.45 29.75 45.49
C GLY A 88 0.41 30.36 44.54
N PRO A 89 0.54 31.64 44.12
CA PRO A 89 -0.42 32.29 43.21
C PRO A 89 -0.30 31.80 41.76
N TYR A 90 0.73 31.02 41.42
CA TYR A 90 0.92 30.48 40.08
C TYR A 90 0.28 29.09 39.97
N ALA A 91 -0.65 28.96 39.02
CA ALA A 91 -1.23 27.68 38.63
C ALA A 91 -0.88 27.40 37.16
N GLN A 92 -0.28 26.25 36.89
CA GLN A 92 -0.08 25.72 35.55
C GLN A 92 -0.97 24.50 35.38
N ALA A 93 -1.94 24.58 34.47
CA ALA A 93 -2.71 23.42 34.02
C ALA A 93 -2.15 22.94 32.69
N VAL A 94 -1.46 21.79 32.69
CA VAL A 94 -1.17 21.06 31.45
C VAL A 94 -2.40 20.23 31.14
N GLN A 95 -3.27 20.74 30.26
CA GLN A 95 -4.39 19.97 29.71
C GLN A 95 -3.89 19.19 28.49
N LEU A 96 -3.80 17.87 28.62
CA LEU A 96 -3.62 16.99 27.49
C LEU A 96 -5.01 16.73 26.88
N ASP A 97 -5.13 16.84 25.56
CA ASP A 97 -6.42 16.75 24.85
C ASP A 97 -7.18 15.46 25.25
N ASN A 98 -8.21 15.63 26.07
CA ASN A 98 -9.03 14.56 26.66
C ASN A 98 -10.28 14.28 25.82
N ARG A 99 -10.29 14.66 24.54
CA ARG A 99 -11.33 14.16 23.63
C ARG A 99 -11.31 12.64 23.69
N PRO A 100 -12.48 11.98 23.77
CA PRO A 100 -12.55 10.52 23.65
C PRO A 100 -11.86 10.16 22.33
N LYS A 101 -10.64 9.62 22.41
CA LYS A 101 -9.91 9.19 21.23
C LYS A 101 -10.81 8.18 20.55
N ARG A 102 -11.08 8.44 19.27
CA ARG A 102 -12.08 7.78 18.46
C ARG A 102 -11.69 6.30 18.21
N GLY A 103 -11.84 5.46 19.23
CA GLY A 103 -11.61 4.02 19.23
C GLY A 103 -10.27 3.56 18.66
N TYR A 104 -10.21 2.27 18.34
CA TYR A 104 -9.11 1.56 17.67
C TYR A 104 -8.89 2.02 16.22
N THR A 105 -8.79 3.32 15.95
CA THR A 105 -8.63 3.84 14.58
C THR A 105 -7.17 4.09 14.24
N LEU A 106 -6.81 3.79 12.98
CA LEU A 106 -5.50 4.12 12.41
C LEU A 106 -5.36 5.64 12.28
N MET A 107 -4.22 6.17 12.69
CA MET A 107 -3.86 7.57 12.47
C MET A 107 -3.50 7.80 10.99
N PRO A 108 -3.68 9.03 10.47
CA PRO A 108 -3.30 9.35 9.10
C PRO A 108 -1.83 9.04 8.78
N SER A 109 -0.90 9.25 9.73
CA SER A 109 0.51 8.90 9.57
C SER A 109 0.72 7.40 9.39
N GLU A 110 0.04 6.59 10.20
CA GLU A 110 0.12 5.12 10.14
C GLU A 110 -0.42 4.60 8.80
N ILE A 111 -1.50 5.19 8.29
CA ILE A 111 -2.07 4.89 6.98
C ILE A 111 -1.05 5.19 5.87
N VAL A 112 -0.42 6.37 5.92
CA VAL A 112 0.58 6.78 4.93
C VAL A 112 1.81 5.85 4.97
N ASP A 113 2.26 5.46 6.16
CA ASP A 113 3.40 4.55 6.31
C ASP A 113 3.09 3.15 5.76
N LEU A 114 1.90 2.60 6.05
CA LEU A 114 1.44 1.32 5.49
C LEU A 114 1.35 1.39 3.96
N GLN A 115 0.75 2.45 3.41
CA GLN A 115 0.65 2.66 1.97
C GLN A 115 2.03 2.80 1.32
N ARG A 116 2.95 3.52 1.97
CA ARG A 116 4.32 3.72 1.48
C ARG A 116 5.12 2.42 1.47
N ALA A 117 4.97 1.57 2.48
CA ALA A 117 5.61 0.26 2.53
C ALA A 117 5.16 -0.62 1.35
N CYS A 118 3.89 -0.51 0.95
CA CYS A 118 3.32 -1.32 -0.11
C CYS A 118 3.43 -0.71 -1.51
N LYS A 119 3.80 0.57 -1.62
CA LYS A 119 3.92 1.24 -2.92
C LYS A 119 4.93 0.54 -3.84
N THR A 120 4.51 0.32 -5.08
CA THR A 120 5.38 -0.06 -6.20
C THR A 120 5.82 1.20 -6.94
N LYS A 121 7.07 1.25 -7.40
CA LYS A 121 7.56 2.38 -8.21
C LYS A 121 6.90 2.27 -9.60
N GLY A 122 6.29 3.36 -10.10
CA GLY A 122 5.73 3.43 -11.45
C GLY A 122 4.20 3.32 -11.58
N ALA A 123 3.43 3.51 -10.51
CA ALA A 123 1.96 3.53 -10.60
C ALA A 123 1.45 4.66 -11.52
N MET A 124 0.38 4.40 -12.28
CA MET A 124 -0.27 5.40 -13.13
C MET A 124 -0.92 6.50 -12.28
N PHE A 125 -0.64 7.77 -12.58
CA PHE A 125 -1.19 8.93 -11.85
C PHE A 125 -2.23 9.72 -12.65
N THR A 126 -2.43 9.41 -13.93
CA THR A 126 -3.41 10.07 -14.79
C THR A 126 -4.13 9.03 -15.63
N VAL A 127 -5.45 8.93 -15.46
CA VAL A 127 -6.32 8.17 -16.36
C VAL A 127 -6.86 9.16 -17.38
N SER A 128 -6.50 8.99 -18.66
CA SER A 128 -7.08 9.83 -19.70
C SER A 128 -8.55 9.47 -19.87
N THR A 129 -9.44 10.45 -19.73
CA THR A 129 -10.88 10.28 -19.95
C THR A 129 -11.31 10.69 -21.36
N THR A 130 -10.36 10.99 -22.24
CA THR A 130 -10.66 11.27 -23.64
C THR A 130 -11.13 9.98 -24.33
N PRO A 131 -12.27 9.98 -25.04
CA PRO A 131 -12.73 8.79 -25.75
C PRO A 131 -11.67 8.38 -26.77
N GLU A 132 -11.14 7.15 -26.64
CA GLU A 132 -10.25 6.57 -27.65
C GLU A 132 -11.04 6.39 -28.95
N THR A 133 -10.89 7.35 -29.85
CA THR A 133 -11.31 7.22 -31.24
C THR A 133 -10.07 6.89 -32.05
N SER A 134 -10.11 5.76 -32.76
CA SER A 134 -9.20 5.27 -33.80
C SER A 134 -8.02 4.33 -33.44
N GLY A 135 -8.11 3.11 -33.99
CA GLY A 135 -6.97 2.33 -34.52
C GLY A 135 -6.38 1.25 -33.60
N PRO A 136 -6.00 0.06 -34.13
CA PRO A 136 -5.30 -0.97 -33.35
C PRO A 136 -3.96 -0.42 -32.82
N PRO A 137 -3.48 -0.93 -31.68
CA PRO A 137 -2.50 -0.22 -30.87
C PRO A 137 -1.16 -0.04 -31.61
N GLN A 138 -0.83 1.21 -31.90
CA GLN A 138 0.51 1.59 -32.33
C GLN A 138 1.39 1.77 -31.10
N HIS A 139 1.99 0.66 -30.68
CA HIS A 139 3.17 0.60 -29.81
C HIS A 139 3.01 1.08 -28.34
N PHE A 140 2.71 0.13 -27.45
CA PHE A 140 2.90 0.28 -26.00
C PHE A 140 4.34 -0.12 -25.64
N GLY A 141 5.26 0.84 -25.65
CA GLY A 141 6.67 0.59 -25.31
C GLY A 141 7.02 1.11 -23.92
N ASN A 142 7.25 0.20 -22.98
CA ASN A 142 8.25 0.39 -21.92
C ASN A 142 8.84 -0.98 -21.53
N GLY A 143 9.76 -1.46 -22.37
CA GLY A 143 10.59 -2.64 -22.18
C GLY A 143 11.88 -2.49 -23.00
N PRO A 144 13.00 -3.11 -22.59
CA PRO A 144 14.32 -2.80 -23.14
C PRO A 144 14.42 -3.25 -24.60
N HIS A 145 14.98 -2.38 -25.43
CA HIS A 145 15.09 -2.58 -26.87
C HIS A 145 16.12 -3.67 -27.20
N GLU A 146 15.70 -4.76 -27.86
CA GLU A 146 16.65 -5.67 -28.52
C GLU A 146 16.42 -5.84 -30.03
N ARG A 147 15.32 -5.36 -30.62
CA ARG A 147 15.14 -5.39 -32.09
C ARG A 147 14.33 -4.19 -32.59
N THR A 148 15.01 -3.10 -32.92
CA THR A 148 14.46 -2.11 -33.85
C THR A 148 14.86 -2.55 -35.26
N SER A 149 13.91 -3.04 -36.04
CA SER A 149 14.13 -3.36 -37.46
C SER A 149 13.55 -2.25 -38.33
N ALA A 150 13.98 -1.02 -38.09
CA ALA A 150 13.76 0.09 -39.00
C ALA A 150 15.13 0.62 -39.41
N VAL A 151 15.68 0.07 -40.49
CA VAL A 151 16.82 0.68 -41.18
C VAL A 151 16.24 1.79 -42.06
N PRO A 152 16.65 3.06 -41.88
CA PRO A 152 15.98 4.23 -42.47
C PRO A 152 16.13 4.39 -43.99
N ASP A 153 16.86 3.51 -44.67
CA ASP A 153 17.32 3.70 -46.07
C ASP A 153 16.79 2.65 -47.06
N ARG A 154 15.62 2.05 -46.80
CA ARG A 154 14.96 1.18 -47.79
C ARG A 154 13.56 1.68 -48.11
N PRO A 155 13.24 1.94 -49.40
CA PRO A 155 11.86 2.22 -49.80
C PRO A 155 11.01 0.98 -49.51
N ILE A 156 9.75 1.21 -49.13
CA ILE A 156 8.78 0.18 -48.78
C ILE A 156 8.44 -0.59 -50.06
N THR A 157 9.19 -1.65 -50.35
CA THR A 157 8.88 -2.57 -51.43
C THR A 157 7.81 -3.53 -50.92
N PHE A 158 6.61 -3.47 -51.51
CA PHE A 158 5.60 -4.52 -51.33
C PHE A 158 6.00 -5.74 -52.15
N ASP A 159 7.08 -6.39 -51.72
CA ASP A 159 7.51 -7.68 -52.26
C ASP A 159 6.90 -8.77 -51.37
N ASN A 160 5.59 -8.96 -51.51
CA ASN A 160 4.94 -10.16 -51.00
C ASN A 160 4.51 -10.99 -52.22
N PRO A 161 5.22 -12.09 -52.54
CA PRO A 161 4.97 -12.90 -53.73
C PRO A 161 3.64 -13.68 -53.71
N ASP A 162 2.81 -13.52 -52.67
CA ASP A 162 1.61 -14.32 -52.43
C ASP A 162 0.26 -13.58 -52.59
N MET A 163 0.22 -12.44 -53.32
CA MET A 163 -1.06 -11.83 -53.72
C MET A 163 -1.16 -11.60 -55.23
N GLU A 164 -1.38 -12.68 -55.98
CA GLU A 164 -2.11 -12.60 -57.24
C GLU A 164 -3.58 -12.26 -56.95
N VAL A 165 -3.94 -10.97 -57.00
CA VAL A 165 -5.35 -10.58 -57.13
C VAL A 165 -5.60 -10.21 -58.58
N HIS A 166 -5.93 -11.23 -59.38
CA HIS A 166 -6.60 -11.07 -60.65
C HIS A 166 -8.03 -10.56 -60.41
N LEU A 167 -8.26 -9.26 -60.58
CA LEU A 167 -9.58 -8.74 -60.90
C LEU A 167 -9.44 -7.72 -62.04
N ASN A 168 -9.34 -8.27 -63.25
CA ASN A 168 -9.76 -7.56 -64.44
C ASN A 168 -11.26 -7.26 -64.31
N ALA A 169 -11.63 -6.06 -64.79
CA ALA A 169 -12.87 -5.73 -65.49
C ALA A 169 -13.52 -4.45 -64.90
N TRP A 170 -13.20 -3.29 -65.48
CA TRP A 170 -14.10 -2.49 -66.36
C TRP A 170 -13.48 -1.10 -66.62
N THR A 171 -12.97 -0.92 -67.83
CA THR A 171 -12.79 0.38 -68.47
C THR A 171 -13.88 0.54 -69.52
N THR A 172 -14.69 1.61 -69.40
CA THR A 172 -15.46 2.42 -70.40
C THR A 172 -16.77 2.86 -69.73
N THR A 173 -17.20 4.13 -69.73
CA THR A 173 -16.94 5.30 -70.59
C THR A 173 -17.04 6.57 -69.75
#